data_AF-A0A940A5M8-F1
#
_entry.id   AF-A0A940A5M8-F1
#
_cell.length_a   1.000
_cell.length_b   1.000
_cell.length_c   1.000
_cell.angle_alpha   90.00
_cell.angle_beta   90.00
_cell.angle_gamma   90.00
#
_symmetry.space_group_name_H-M   'P 1'
#
loop_
_entity.id
_entity.type
_entity.pdbx_description
1 polymer ?
#
loop_
_entity_poly.entity_id
_entity_poly.type
_entity_poly.pdbx_seq_one_letter_code
_entity_poly.pdbx_strand_id
1 'polypeptide(L)'
;MNKRTIIAFLCAVALLCIAQGAVSHRTDTLSYSVFGAWVMVSETAPDGKETPSIYNQYTRCKIYDADSTYYSVQLHAVGEDMMIIAHEMGRYHLTDSFYQERDRVMPFEWVNDSTFITIFEGYKERMVRSKTMTEERMQEIRNLVKQYPNDGDSPVKHFVLSTTERKLKAENKIFLYIIIGMALVAIGVAVYIFRLRKRKREVERKLAEIEEEHTLRPEVVVDAMKQVENEFFQSDYYMTLRHRIDAGENIKASEWKELEQRLKTVYPRFSSSLYGLYNLSPTEYHMCMLLKIRTAPIEIAAVLNKEKSTISSMRRRLYRKVFGKDGSGKDWDEFILSL
;
A
#
# COMPACT_ATOMS: atom_id res chain seq x y z
N MET A 1 -34.61 3.11 -10.61
CA MET A 1 -34.83 4.26 -9.69
C MET A 1 -34.33 5.52 -10.40
N ASN A 2 -35.20 6.48 -10.68
CA ASN A 2 -34.95 7.54 -11.66
C ASN A 2 -34.22 8.73 -11.00
N LYS A 3 -33.26 9.39 -11.70
CA LYS A 3 -32.48 10.53 -11.16
C LYS A 3 -33.37 11.67 -10.59
N ARG A 4 -34.60 11.82 -11.10
CA ARG A 4 -35.58 12.80 -10.60
C ARG A 4 -36.14 12.47 -9.22
N THR A 5 -36.23 11.19 -8.85
CA THR A 5 -36.75 10.75 -7.55
C THR A 5 -35.75 10.99 -6.42
N ILE A 6 -34.45 10.92 -6.71
CA ILE A 6 -33.38 11.17 -5.73
C ILE A 6 -33.26 12.67 -5.40
N ILE A 7 -33.41 13.54 -6.41
CA ILE A 7 -33.35 15.01 -6.20
C ILE A 7 -34.56 15.50 -5.41
N ALA A 8 -35.76 14.97 -5.68
CA ALA A 8 -36.95 15.30 -4.90
C ALA A 8 -36.83 14.88 -3.42
N PHE A 9 -36.19 13.73 -3.15
CA PHE A 9 -35.95 13.25 -1.79
C PHE A 9 -34.91 14.12 -1.05
N LEU A 10 -33.84 14.54 -1.73
CA LEU A 10 -32.84 15.43 -1.15
C LEU A 10 -33.39 16.83 -0.85
N CYS A 11 -34.26 17.38 -1.70
CA CYS A 11 -34.93 18.66 -1.43
C CYS A 11 -35.93 18.57 -0.27
N ALA A 12 -36.64 17.44 -0.12
CA ALA A 12 -37.56 17.23 1.00
C ALA A 12 -36.83 17.11 2.35
N VAL A 13 -35.67 16.45 2.39
CA VAL A 13 -34.83 16.35 3.60
C VAL A 13 -34.21 17.72 3.94
N ALA A 14 -33.80 18.51 2.95
CA ALA A 14 -33.28 19.86 3.18
C ALA A 14 -34.34 20.82 3.75
N LEU A 15 -35.60 20.73 3.30
CA LEU A 15 -36.71 21.52 3.84
C LEU A 15 -37.12 21.09 5.25
N LEU A 16 -36.98 19.80 5.59
CA LEU A 16 -37.18 19.30 6.95
C LEU A 16 -36.08 19.78 7.92
N CYS A 17 -34.85 19.96 7.45
CA CYS A 17 -33.77 20.52 8.25
C CYS A 17 -33.91 22.04 8.50
N ILE A 18 -34.55 22.78 7.59
CA ILE A 18 -34.75 24.24 7.74
C ILE A 18 -35.97 24.55 8.62
N ALA A 19 -36.97 23.67 8.68
CA ALA A 19 -38.16 23.84 9.51
C ALA A 19 -37.97 23.52 11.01
N GLN A 20 -36.84 22.91 11.41
CA GLN A 20 -36.49 22.72 12.83
C GLN A 20 -35.73 23.90 13.45
N GLY A 21 -35.46 24.96 12.67
CA GLY A 21 -34.87 26.22 13.13
C GLY A 21 -35.90 27.24 13.63
N ALA A 22 -37.00 26.80 14.25
CA ALA A 22 -37.97 27.69 14.88
C ALA A 22 -37.49 28.03 16.30
N VAL A 23 -36.97 29.25 16.43
CA VAL A 23 -36.59 29.95 17.65
C VAL A 23 -37.70 29.80 18.71
N SER A 24 -37.47 28.96 19.73
CA SER A 24 -38.13 29.15 21.02
C SER A 24 -37.24 30.06 21.85
N HIS A 25 -37.74 31.25 22.18
CA HIS A 25 -37.16 32.09 23.22
C HIS A 25 -36.97 31.26 24.49
N ARG A 26 -35.72 30.86 24.76
CA ARG A 26 -35.31 30.31 26.04
C ARG A 26 -34.35 31.33 26.62
N THR A 27 -34.73 31.90 27.74
CA THR A 27 -33.84 32.67 28.62
C THR A 27 -32.52 31.91 28.76
N ASP A 28 -31.42 32.53 28.34
CA ASP A 28 -30.06 32.00 28.48
C ASP A 28 -29.69 31.93 29.97
N THR A 29 -30.14 30.86 30.64
CA THR A 29 -29.42 30.36 31.82
C THR A 29 -28.20 29.64 31.27
N LEU A 30 -27.00 30.23 31.44
CA LEU A 30 -25.73 29.55 31.21
C LEU A 30 -25.76 28.21 31.97
N SER A 31 -25.98 27.09 31.28
CA SER A 31 -25.98 25.78 31.90
C SER A 31 -24.54 25.31 32.08
N TYR A 32 -23.84 25.90 33.05
CA TYR A 32 -22.52 25.43 33.44
C TYR A 32 -22.62 23.98 33.91
N SER A 33 -21.94 23.06 33.21
CA SER A 33 -22.00 21.62 33.49
C SER A 33 -20.86 21.22 34.43
N VAL A 34 -21.19 20.65 35.59
CA VAL A 34 -20.19 20.15 36.54
C VAL A 34 -19.62 18.77 36.14
N PHE A 35 -20.15 18.11 35.11
CA PHE A 35 -19.72 16.76 34.74
C PHE A 35 -18.24 16.67 34.36
N GLY A 36 -17.57 15.61 34.79
CA GLY A 36 -16.16 15.34 34.52
C GLY A 36 -15.24 15.54 35.73
N ALA A 37 -13.93 15.56 35.49
CA ALA A 37 -12.92 15.65 36.54
C ALA A 37 -12.50 17.10 36.83
N TRP A 38 -12.41 17.42 38.12
CA TRP A 38 -12.01 18.71 38.66
C TRP A 38 -10.89 18.53 39.66
N VAL A 39 -9.90 19.41 39.61
CA VAL A 39 -8.69 19.36 40.42
C VAL A 39 -8.58 20.66 41.19
N MET A 40 -8.34 20.56 42.49
CA MET A 40 -8.11 21.72 43.34
C MET A 40 -6.75 22.34 43.00
N VAL A 41 -6.70 23.64 42.73
CA VAL A 41 -5.45 24.33 42.33
C VAL A 41 -4.98 25.35 43.36
N SER A 42 -5.88 25.89 44.17
CA SER A 42 -5.56 26.75 45.31
C SER A 42 -6.68 26.74 46.34
N GLU A 43 -6.33 27.10 47.57
CA GLU A 43 -7.27 27.35 48.66
C GLU A 43 -6.97 28.75 49.23
N THR A 44 -8.01 29.49 49.63
CA THR A 44 -7.87 30.78 50.31
C THR A 44 -8.41 30.65 51.71
N ALA A 45 -7.55 30.86 52.70
CA ALA A 45 -7.89 30.80 54.12
C ALA A 45 -8.80 31.99 54.52
N PRO A 46 -9.51 31.89 55.67
CA PRO A 46 -10.37 32.98 56.16
C PRO A 46 -9.65 34.32 56.37
N ASP A 47 -8.34 34.29 56.59
CA ASP A 47 -7.47 35.48 56.71
C ASP A 47 -7.09 36.11 55.35
N GLY A 48 -7.59 35.56 54.25
CA GLY A 48 -7.34 36.02 52.88
C GLY A 48 -6.05 35.49 52.26
N LYS A 49 -5.27 34.66 52.97
CA LYS A 49 -4.05 34.07 52.43
C LYS A 49 -4.38 32.97 51.44
N GLU A 50 -3.97 33.14 50.18
CA GLU A 50 -4.07 32.09 49.15
C GLU A 50 -2.85 31.17 49.24
N THR A 51 -3.10 29.88 49.45
CA THR A 51 -2.11 28.82 49.32
C THR A 51 -2.39 28.07 48.01
N PRO A 52 -1.43 27.98 47.08
CA PRO A 52 -1.59 27.08 45.96
C PRO A 52 -1.72 25.66 46.50
N SER A 53 -2.53 24.84 45.85
CA SER A 53 -2.49 23.38 46.02
C SER A 53 -1.18 22.93 45.38
N ILE A 54 -0.04 23.19 46.04
CA ILE A 54 1.28 23.00 45.44
C ILE A 54 1.46 21.51 45.13
N TYR A 55 1.77 21.26 43.86
CA TYR A 55 2.50 20.10 43.34
C TYR A 55 3.77 19.84 44.18
N ASN A 56 3.62 19.30 45.39
CA ASN A 56 4.72 18.69 46.12
C ASN A 56 4.29 17.75 47.25
N GLN A 57 3.05 17.22 47.22
CA GLN A 57 2.72 15.85 47.62
C GLN A 57 1.21 15.55 47.47
N TYR A 58 0.23 16.42 47.73
CA TYR A 58 -1.19 16.01 47.62
C TYR A 58 -2.10 17.05 46.97
N THR A 59 -2.96 16.62 46.04
CA THR A 59 -4.03 17.44 45.45
C THR A 59 -5.36 16.68 45.45
N ARG A 60 -6.46 17.35 45.81
CA ARG A 60 -7.80 16.77 45.75
C ARG A 60 -8.36 16.81 44.33
N CYS A 61 -8.86 15.68 43.85
CA CYS A 61 -9.59 15.58 42.60
C CYS A 61 -11.01 15.07 42.87
N LYS A 62 -12.00 15.69 42.23
CA LYS A 62 -13.41 15.30 42.27
C LYS A 62 -13.90 14.97 40.86
N ILE A 63 -14.57 13.84 40.70
CA ILE A 63 -15.18 13.40 39.44
C ILE A 63 -16.69 13.41 39.64
N TYR A 64 -17.42 14.12 38.77
CA TYR A 64 -18.88 14.18 38.78
C TYR A 64 -19.47 13.45 37.58
N ASP A 65 -20.29 12.45 37.86
CA ASP A 65 -20.98 11.66 36.84
C ASP A 65 -22.40 12.18 36.57
N ALA A 66 -22.91 11.84 35.39
CA ALA A 66 -24.26 12.18 34.93
C ALA A 66 -25.37 11.64 35.82
N ASP A 67 -25.10 10.57 36.57
CA ASP A 67 -26.04 9.93 37.49
C ASP A 67 -26.19 10.67 38.82
N SER A 68 -25.55 11.85 39.00
CA SER A 68 -25.47 12.58 40.27
C SER A 68 -24.61 11.91 41.35
N THR A 69 -23.69 11.04 40.94
CA THR A 69 -22.65 10.48 41.82
C THR A 69 -21.37 11.27 41.69
N TYR A 70 -20.69 11.51 42.81
CA TYR A 70 -19.35 12.08 42.81
C TYR A 70 -18.34 11.12 43.45
N TYR A 71 -17.08 11.24 43.00
CA TYR A 71 -15.94 10.48 43.51
C TYR A 71 -14.85 11.48 43.85
N SER A 72 -14.36 11.45 45.08
CA SER A 72 -13.22 12.24 45.51
C SER A 72 -12.02 11.34 45.77
N VAL A 73 -10.87 11.75 45.24
CA VAL A 73 -9.58 11.11 45.45
C VAL A 73 -8.52 12.14 45.76
N GLN A 74 -7.47 11.71 46.44
CA GLN A 74 -6.23 12.48 46.53
C GLN A 74 -5.23 11.95 45.51
N LEU A 75 -4.59 12.87 44.81
CA LEU A 75 -3.55 12.60 43.83
C LEU A 75 -2.21 12.99 44.43
N HIS A 76 -1.25 12.07 44.39
CA HIS A 76 0.10 12.24 44.93
C HIS A 76 1.13 11.88 43.85
N ALA A 77 1.97 12.84 43.47
CA ALA A 77 3.00 12.61 42.47
C ALA A 77 4.23 11.93 43.11
N VAL A 78 4.61 10.76 42.61
CA VAL A 78 5.81 10.00 43.03
C VAL A 78 6.70 9.78 41.82
N GLY A 79 7.66 10.69 41.60
CA GLY A 79 8.49 10.65 40.39
C GLY A 79 7.67 10.89 39.12
N GLU A 80 7.72 9.96 38.16
CA GLU A 80 6.89 10.00 36.94
C GLU A 80 5.48 9.42 37.14
N ASP A 81 5.22 8.74 38.27
CA ASP A 81 3.97 8.05 38.50
C ASP A 81 3.04 8.86 39.41
N MET A 82 1.74 8.60 39.27
CA MET A 82 0.72 9.21 40.13
C MET A 82 0.12 8.15 41.04
N MET A 83 0.30 8.36 42.33
CA MET A 83 -0.38 7.61 43.37
C MET A 83 -1.77 8.23 43.62
N ILE A 84 -2.78 7.38 43.68
CA ILE A 84 -4.17 7.74 43.95
C ILE A 84 -4.57 7.13 45.28
N ILE A 85 -5.20 7.94 46.12
CA ILE A 85 -5.81 7.54 47.37
C ILE A 85 -7.30 7.78 47.24
N ALA A 86 -8.10 6.72 47.35
CA ALA A 86 -9.55 6.85 47.41
C ALA A 86 -9.95 7.60 48.67
N HIS A 87 -10.76 8.65 48.54
CA HIS A 87 -11.19 9.45 49.68
C HIS A 87 -12.67 9.27 49.96
N GLU A 88 -13.56 9.59 49.02
CA GLU A 88 -15.01 9.45 49.27
C GLU A 88 -15.81 9.26 47.98
N MET A 89 -17.00 8.67 48.14
CA MET A 89 -18.04 8.60 47.12
C MET A 89 -19.37 8.97 47.74
N GLY A 90 -20.21 9.65 46.98
CA GLY A 90 -21.55 10.04 47.44
C GLY A 90 -22.43 10.57 46.32
N ARG A 91 -23.66 10.92 46.69
CA ARG A 91 -24.58 11.66 45.83
C ARG A 91 -24.28 13.15 45.97
N TYR A 92 -24.38 13.87 44.86
CA TYR A 92 -24.35 15.32 44.87
C TYR A 92 -25.65 15.91 44.35
N HIS A 93 -25.95 17.12 44.81
CA HIS A 93 -27.00 17.95 44.27
C HIS A 93 -26.44 19.34 44.01
N LEU A 94 -26.63 19.86 42.80
CA LEU A 94 -26.14 21.17 42.40
C LEU A 94 -27.34 22.06 42.07
N THR A 95 -27.38 23.22 42.71
CA THR A 95 -28.30 24.31 42.40
C THR A 95 -27.51 25.55 41.97
N ASP A 96 -28.20 26.62 41.60
CA ASP A 96 -27.57 27.88 41.18
C ASP A 96 -26.78 28.58 42.30
N SER A 97 -26.96 28.19 43.57
CA SER A 97 -26.37 28.92 44.72
C SER A 97 -25.72 28.03 45.78
N PHE A 98 -25.99 26.72 45.77
CA PHE A 98 -25.36 25.79 46.68
C PHE A 98 -25.12 24.43 46.04
N TYR A 99 -24.08 23.79 46.54
CA TYR A 99 -23.64 22.46 46.16
C TYR A 99 -23.70 21.57 47.40
N GLN A 100 -24.42 20.45 47.31
CA GLN A 100 -24.57 19.50 48.41
C GLN A 100 -23.87 18.18 48.10
N GLU A 101 -23.00 17.75 48.99
CA GLU A 101 -22.38 16.42 49.01
C GLU A 101 -22.76 15.70 50.29
N ARG A 102 -23.45 14.55 50.19
CA ARG A 102 -24.02 13.87 51.38
C ARG A 102 -24.90 14.86 52.17
N ASP A 103 -24.51 15.17 53.41
CA ASP A 103 -25.19 16.12 54.31
C ASP A 103 -24.50 17.50 54.38
N ARG A 104 -23.45 17.72 53.59
CA ARG A 104 -22.68 18.97 53.59
C ARG A 104 -23.19 19.89 52.49
N VAL A 105 -23.77 21.02 52.90
CA VAL A 105 -24.16 22.10 51.99
C VAL A 105 -23.03 23.12 51.95
N MET A 106 -22.49 23.34 50.76
CA MET A 106 -21.37 24.24 50.52
C MET A 106 -21.78 25.34 49.54
N PRO A 107 -21.48 26.61 49.85
CA PRO A 107 -21.56 27.69 48.87
C PRO A 107 -20.71 27.36 47.65
N PHE A 108 -21.26 27.63 46.46
CA PHE A 108 -20.65 27.30 45.19
C PHE A 108 -20.83 28.48 44.22
N GLU A 109 -19.76 28.85 43.51
CA GLU A 109 -19.76 29.96 42.55
C GLU A 109 -18.98 29.57 41.28
N TRP A 110 -19.62 29.74 40.12
CA TRP A 110 -18.95 29.59 38.83
C TRP A 110 -18.09 30.83 38.53
N VAL A 111 -16.78 30.62 38.34
CA VAL A 111 -15.89 31.66 37.80
C VAL A 111 -15.94 31.65 36.27
N ASN A 112 -15.97 30.45 35.68
CA ASN A 112 -16.15 30.20 34.24
C ASN A 112 -16.44 28.71 33.97
N ASP A 113 -16.62 28.29 32.71
CA ASP A 113 -16.91 26.89 32.29
C ASP A 113 -15.89 25.84 32.76
N SER A 114 -14.69 26.28 33.11
CA SER A 114 -13.55 25.44 33.50
C SER A 114 -13.09 25.67 34.92
N THR A 115 -13.71 26.58 35.67
CA THR A 115 -13.31 26.93 37.04
C THR A 115 -14.51 27.29 37.89
N PHE A 116 -14.61 26.68 39.07
CA PHE A 116 -15.55 27.09 40.10
C PHE A 116 -14.85 27.23 41.45
N ILE A 117 -15.49 27.95 42.36
CA ILE A 117 -15.07 28.12 43.74
C ILE A 117 -16.12 27.46 44.64
N THR A 118 -15.65 26.70 45.63
CA THR A 118 -16.49 26.13 46.68
C THR A 118 -15.92 26.48 48.04
N ILE A 119 -16.73 26.46 49.09
CA ILE A 119 -16.25 26.69 50.46
C ILE A 119 -16.26 25.37 51.24
N PHE A 120 -15.09 24.94 51.71
CA PHE A 120 -14.90 23.73 52.52
C PHE A 120 -14.23 24.11 53.83
N GLU A 121 -14.87 23.80 54.98
CA GLU A 121 -14.33 24.10 56.33
C GLU A 121 -13.86 25.56 56.53
N GLY A 122 -14.51 26.52 55.84
CA GLY A 122 -14.16 27.95 55.91
C GLY A 122 -13.11 28.40 54.90
N TYR A 123 -12.51 27.48 54.14
CA TYR A 123 -11.56 27.77 53.07
C TYR A 123 -12.27 27.88 51.72
N LYS A 124 -11.91 28.88 50.91
CA LYS A 124 -12.36 28.97 49.52
C LYS A 124 -11.46 28.11 48.64
N GLU A 125 -11.96 26.98 48.17
CA GLU A 125 -11.26 26.07 47.27
C GLU A 125 -11.52 26.47 45.80
N ARG A 126 -10.45 26.71 45.04
CA ARG A 126 -10.51 26.94 43.59
C ARG A 126 -10.35 25.60 42.87
N MET A 127 -11.39 25.19 42.15
CA MET A 127 -11.46 23.93 41.42
C MET A 127 -11.39 24.18 39.91
N VAL A 128 -10.46 23.52 39.22
CA VAL A 128 -10.25 23.66 37.77
C VAL A 128 -10.51 22.33 37.06
N ARG A 129 -11.21 22.39 35.92
CA ARG A 129 -11.51 21.22 35.10
C ARG A 129 -10.22 20.60 34.55
N SER A 130 -10.03 19.31 34.74
CA SER A 130 -8.85 18.59 34.24
C SER A 130 -8.94 18.34 32.73
N LYS A 131 -7.89 18.72 32.00
CA LYS A 131 -7.72 18.38 30.57
C LYS A 131 -6.91 17.11 30.34
N THR A 132 -6.20 16.64 31.36
CA THR A 132 -5.28 15.49 31.28
C THR A 132 -5.92 14.19 31.78
N MET A 133 -7.11 14.27 32.38
CA MET A 133 -7.86 13.11 32.86
C MET A 133 -8.69 12.51 31.71
N THR A 134 -8.29 11.33 31.21
CA THR A 134 -9.04 10.60 30.18
C THR A 134 -10.23 9.85 30.78
N GLU A 135 -11.24 9.52 29.96
CA GLU A 135 -12.40 8.73 30.41
C GLU A 135 -12.02 7.35 30.97
N GLU A 136 -11.07 6.67 30.33
CA GLU A 136 -10.55 5.39 30.84
C GLU A 136 -9.97 5.54 32.25
N ARG A 137 -9.27 6.63 32.50
CA ARG A 137 -8.66 6.92 33.80
C ARG A 137 -9.72 7.32 34.84
N MET A 138 -10.72 8.10 34.45
CA MET A 138 -11.86 8.37 35.33
C MET A 138 -12.58 7.08 35.68
N GLN A 139 -12.76 6.16 34.73
CA GLN A 139 -13.41 4.87 34.97
C GLN A 139 -12.61 3.99 35.94
N GLU A 140 -11.29 3.97 35.81
CA GLU A 140 -10.40 3.27 36.73
C GLU A 140 -10.50 3.83 38.15
N ILE A 141 -10.49 5.17 38.29
CA ILE A 141 -10.69 5.85 39.58
C ILE A 141 -12.06 5.51 40.15
N ARG A 142 -13.13 5.54 39.33
CA ARG A 142 -14.49 5.16 39.75
C ARG A 142 -14.53 3.74 40.29
N ASN A 143 -13.94 2.79 39.58
CA ASN A 143 -13.90 1.39 40.00
C ASN A 143 -13.10 1.21 41.30
N LEU A 144 -11.96 1.90 41.43
CA LEU A 144 -11.10 1.87 42.59
C LEU A 144 -11.83 2.40 43.84
N VAL A 145 -12.49 3.56 43.74
CA VAL A 145 -13.25 4.15 44.85
C VAL A 145 -14.45 3.27 45.22
N LYS A 146 -15.13 2.65 44.24
CA LYS A 146 -16.21 1.68 44.49
C LYS A 146 -15.73 0.42 45.21
N GLN A 147 -14.56 -0.07 44.85
CA GLN A 147 -14.00 -1.30 45.42
C GLN A 147 -13.40 -1.07 46.82
N TYR A 148 -12.87 0.14 47.07
CA TYR A 148 -12.22 0.51 48.32
C TYR A 148 -12.76 1.85 48.83
N PRO A 149 -14.02 1.89 49.29
CA PRO A 149 -14.55 3.08 49.94
C PRO A 149 -13.79 3.33 51.25
N ASN A 150 -13.48 4.59 51.54
CA ASN A 150 -12.92 4.97 52.83
C ASN A 150 -14.03 4.89 53.89
N ASP A 151 -14.05 3.80 54.64
CA ASP A 151 -15.04 3.50 55.69
C ASP A 151 -14.57 3.93 57.09
N GLY A 152 -13.42 4.60 57.20
CA GLY A 152 -12.87 5.13 58.46
C GLY A 152 -12.12 4.08 59.31
N ASP A 153 -12.43 2.79 59.15
CA ASP A 153 -11.79 1.68 59.87
C ASP A 153 -10.70 0.95 59.05
N SER A 154 -10.73 1.06 57.72
CA SER A 154 -9.74 0.40 56.84
C SER A 154 -8.47 1.24 56.65
N PRO A 155 -7.27 0.61 56.59
CA PRO A 155 -6.04 1.34 56.26
C PRO A 155 -6.14 1.96 54.86
N VAL A 156 -5.73 3.23 54.77
CA VAL A 156 -5.71 4.00 53.53
C VAL A 156 -4.90 3.25 52.46
N LYS A 157 -5.55 2.86 51.37
CA LYS A 157 -4.90 2.15 50.27
C LYS A 157 -4.36 3.12 49.24
N HIS A 158 -3.08 2.97 48.93
CA HIS A 158 -2.37 3.74 47.92
C HIS A 158 -2.31 2.93 46.63
N PHE A 159 -2.81 3.49 45.53
CA PHE A 159 -2.76 2.84 44.22
C PHE A 159 -1.83 3.62 43.31
N VAL A 160 -0.77 2.99 42.82
CA VAL A 160 0.15 3.62 41.88
C VAL A 160 -0.35 3.37 40.46
N LEU A 161 -0.74 4.44 39.76
CA LEU A 161 -0.97 4.38 38.33
C LEU A 161 0.37 4.51 37.62
N SER A 162 1.02 3.36 37.40
CA SER A 162 2.31 3.34 36.70
C SER A 162 2.15 3.73 35.24
N THR A 163 2.71 4.86 34.86
CA THR A 163 2.74 5.33 33.46
C THR A 163 3.75 4.53 32.65
N THR A 164 4.80 4.02 33.29
CA THR A 164 5.88 3.25 32.66
C THR A 164 5.39 1.88 32.21
N GLU A 165 4.59 1.18 33.01
CA GLU A 165 3.97 -0.09 32.59
C GLU A 165 3.07 0.07 31.35
N ARG A 166 2.38 1.22 31.23
CA ARG A 166 1.51 1.50 30.08
C ARG A 166 2.30 1.79 28.82
N LYS A 167 3.36 2.60 28.92
CA LYS A 167 4.31 2.84 27.82
C LYS A 167 4.90 1.50 27.34
N LEU A 168 5.36 0.67 28.27
CA LEU A 168 5.92 -0.65 27.97
C LEU A 168 4.91 -1.59 27.28
N LYS A 169 3.65 -1.62 27.74
CA LYS A 169 2.58 -2.40 27.09
C LYS A 169 2.27 -1.90 25.68
N ALA A 170 2.31 -0.59 25.45
CA ALA A 170 2.08 -0.01 24.13
C ALA A 170 3.21 -0.38 23.17
N GLU A 171 4.47 -0.26 23.60
CA GLU A 171 5.65 -0.64 22.80
C GLU A 171 5.64 -2.14 22.47
N ASN A 172 5.32 -3.01 23.43
CA ASN A 172 5.22 -4.45 23.19
C ASN A 172 4.17 -4.81 22.13
N LYS A 173 3.03 -4.11 22.08
CA LYS A 173 2.02 -4.31 21.04
C LYS A 173 2.57 -3.92 19.65
N ILE A 174 3.33 -2.83 19.57
CA ILE A 174 3.97 -2.41 18.31
C ILE A 174 4.96 -3.48 17.83
N PHE A 175 5.82 -3.98 18.72
CA PHE A 175 6.75 -5.07 18.37
C PHE A 175 6.03 -6.34 17.91
N LEU A 176 4.91 -6.72 18.54
CA LEU A 176 4.10 -7.86 18.12
C LEU A 176 3.58 -7.69 16.68
N TYR A 177 3.04 -6.52 16.34
CA TYR A 177 2.57 -6.25 14.97
C TYR A 177 3.69 -6.30 13.94
N ILE A 178 4.89 -5.81 14.30
CA ILE A 178 6.08 -5.90 13.43
C ILE A 178 6.45 -7.37 13.18
N ILE A 179 6.48 -8.21 14.22
CA ILE A 179 6.79 -9.64 14.10
C ILE A 179 5.77 -10.36 13.20
N ILE A 180 4.47 -10.10 13.40
CA ILE A 180 3.40 -10.67 12.56
C ILE A 180 3.57 -10.24 11.09
N GLY A 181 3.87 -8.96 10.85
CA GLY A 181 4.14 -8.44 9.51
C GLY A 181 5.33 -9.13 8.83
N MET A 182 6.45 -9.29 9.55
CA MET A 182 7.63 -10.00 9.03
C MET A 182 7.31 -11.46 8.68
N ALA A 183 6.52 -12.15 9.51
CA ALA A 183 6.10 -13.53 9.24
C ALA A 183 5.25 -13.64 7.97
N LEU A 184 4.32 -12.70 7.74
CA LEU A 184 3.50 -12.67 6.52
C LEU A 184 4.34 -12.46 5.26
N VAL A 185 5.34 -11.56 5.33
CA VAL A 185 6.28 -11.34 4.22
C VAL A 185 7.09 -12.61 3.95
N ALA A 186 7.60 -13.28 4.99
CA ALA A 186 8.34 -14.53 4.83
C ALA A 186 7.50 -15.63 4.18
N ILE A 187 6.22 -15.77 4.56
CA ILE A 187 5.28 -16.70 3.93
C ILE A 187 5.07 -16.32 2.45
N GLY A 188 4.88 -15.04 2.14
CA GLY A 188 4.75 -14.56 0.76
C GLY A 188 5.97 -14.91 -0.10
N VAL A 189 7.18 -14.71 0.44
CA VAL A 189 8.45 -15.08 -0.22
C VAL A 189 8.53 -16.59 -0.42
N ALA A 190 8.17 -17.40 0.58
CA ALA A 190 8.16 -18.86 0.44
C ALA A 190 7.19 -19.35 -0.64
N VAL A 191 5.98 -18.77 -0.71
CA VAL A 191 4.99 -19.04 -1.76
C VAL A 191 5.53 -18.63 -3.13
N TYR A 192 6.19 -17.47 -3.22
CA TYR A 192 6.81 -16.99 -4.46
C TYR A 192 7.90 -17.95 -4.95
N ILE A 193 8.82 -18.36 -4.07
CA ILE A 193 9.87 -19.35 -4.37
C ILE A 193 9.26 -20.68 -4.79
N PHE A 194 8.19 -21.14 -4.12
CA PHE A 194 7.50 -22.36 -4.49
C PHE A 194 6.87 -22.28 -5.89
N ARG A 195 6.21 -21.17 -6.22
CA ARG A 195 5.64 -20.93 -7.56
C ARG A 195 6.73 -20.89 -8.63
N LEU A 196 7.86 -20.23 -8.35
CA LEU A 196 9.03 -20.19 -9.24
C LEU A 196 9.56 -21.60 -9.50
N ARG A 197 9.77 -22.40 -8.44
CA ARG A 197 10.22 -23.80 -8.56
C ARG A 197 9.23 -24.63 -9.38
N LYS A 198 7.92 -24.45 -9.20
CA LYS A 198 6.90 -25.18 -9.98
C LYS A 198 6.97 -24.83 -11.47
N ARG A 199 7.05 -23.54 -11.82
CA ARG A 199 7.19 -23.09 -13.21
C ARG A 199 8.48 -23.61 -13.84
N LYS A 200 9.59 -23.58 -13.10
CA LYS A 200 10.88 -24.10 -13.56
C LYS A 200 10.78 -25.57 -13.98
N ARG A 201 10.18 -26.43 -13.15
CA ARG A 201 9.98 -27.86 -13.47
C ARG A 201 9.12 -28.08 -14.71
N GLU A 202 8.11 -27.23 -14.93
CA GLU A 202 7.23 -27.35 -16.10
C GLU A 202 7.99 -27.00 -17.39
N VAL A 203 8.82 -25.96 -17.35
CA VAL A 203 9.70 -25.58 -18.47
C VAL A 203 10.71 -26.69 -18.75
N GLU A 204 11.37 -27.23 -17.72
CA GLU A 204 12.32 -28.34 -17.86
C GLU A 204 11.66 -29.59 -18.47
N ARG A 205 10.42 -29.92 -18.07
CA ARG A 205 9.68 -31.05 -18.66
C ARG A 205 9.36 -30.81 -20.14
N LYS A 206 8.86 -29.62 -20.49
CA LYS A 206 8.58 -29.28 -21.90
C LYS A 206 9.85 -29.28 -22.73
N LEU A 207 10.98 -28.83 -22.16
CA LEU A 207 12.27 -28.85 -22.84
C LEU A 207 12.74 -30.29 -23.08
N ALA A 208 12.61 -31.17 -22.08
CA ALA A 208 12.94 -32.59 -22.23
C ALA A 208 12.05 -33.29 -23.27
N GLU A 209 10.76 -32.95 -23.34
CA GLU A 209 9.83 -33.47 -24.36
C GLU A 209 10.20 -33.00 -25.77
N ILE A 210 10.61 -31.72 -25.92
CA ILE A 210 11.13 -31.19 -27.19
C ILE A 210 12.46 -31.85 -27.56
N GLU A 211 13.35 -32.09 -26.61
CA GLU A 211 14.64 -32.75 -26.83
C GLU A 211 14.46 -34.24 -27.19
N GLU A 212 13.48 -34.92 -26.60
CA GLU A 212 13.04 -36.26 -26.97
C GLU A 212 12.42 -36.29 -28.38
N GLU A 213 11.54 -35.34 -28.72
CA GLU A 213 11.00 -35.19 -30.07
C GLU A 213 12.12 -34.90 -31.10
N HIS A 214 13.11 -34.09 -30.73
CA HIS A 214 14.25 -33.77 -31.59
C HIS A 214 15.22 -34.95 -31.75
N THR A 215 15.35 -35.83 -30.76
CA THR A 215 16.12 -37.08 -30.86
C THR A 215 15.36 -38.17 -31.62
N LEU A 216 14.02 -38.12 -31.63
CA LEU A 216 13.15 -38.98 -32.44
C LEU A 216 12.99 -38.49 -33.90
N ARG A 217 13.27 -37.21 -34.20
CA ARG A 217 13.50 -36.75 -35.58
C ARG A 217 14.80 -37.43 -36.04
N PRO A 218 14.76 -38.35 -37.00
CA PRO A 218 15.94 -39.15 -37.31
C PRO A 218 17.08 -38.21 -37.71
N GLU A 219 18.26 -38.42 -37.14
CA GLU A 219 19.52 -37.81 -37.59
C GLU A 219 19.66 -37.92 -39.12
N VAL A 220 19.12 -39.00 -39.70
CA VAL A 220 18.97 -39.26 -41.15
C VAL A 220 18.26 -38.14 -41.91
N VAL A 221 17.26 -37.47 -41.34
CA VAL A 221 16.55 -36.36 -42.03
C VAL A 221 17.40 -35.08 -41.99
N VAL A 222 18.10 -34.82 -40.88
CA VAL A 222 19.03 -33.68 -40.79
C VAL A 222 20.22 -33.89 -41.71
N ASP A 223 20.74 -35.11 -41.79
CA ASP A 223 21.84 -35.48 -42.69
C ASP A 223 21.42 -35.45 -44.16
N ALA A 224 20.22 -35.95 -44.49
CA ALA A 224 19.67 -35.83 -45.84
C ALA A 224 19.43 -34.37 -46.25
N MET A 225 18.95 -33.50 -45.35
CA MET A 225 18.77 -32.08 -45.64
C MET A 225 20.12 -31.37 -45.83
N LYS A 226 21.14 -31.70 -45.01
CA LYS A 226 22.51 -31.20 -45.19
C LYS A 226 23.11 -31.67 -46.51
N GLN A 227 22.83 -32.91 -46.92
CA GLN A 227 23.30 -33.45 -48.19
C GLN A 227 22.69 -32.68 -49.37
N VAL A 228 21.37 -32.47 -49.37
CA VAL A 228 20.67 -31.69 -50.41
C VAL A 228 21.16 -30.24 -50.44
N GLU A 229 21.39 -29.62 -49.28
CA GLU A 229 21.97 -28.28 -49.18
C GLU A 229 23.39 -28.23 -49.75
N ASN A 230 24.23 -29.21 -49.43
CA ASN A 230 25.59 -29.30 -49.95
C ASN A 230 25.61 -29.53 -51.47
N GLU A 231 24.74 -30.40 -52.00
CA GLU A 231 24.57 -30.62 -53.44
C GLU A 231 24.15 -29.33 -54.17
N PHE A 232 23.27 -28.52 -53.57
CA PHE A 232 22.91 -27.22 -54.13
C PHE A 232 24.10 -26.25 -54.19
N PHE A 233 24.87 -26.12 -53.11
CA PHE A 233 26.03 -25.23 -53.07
C PHE A 233 27.20 -25.72 -53.94
N GLN A 234 27.23 -27.00 -54.31
CA GLN A 234 28.20 -27.56 -55.26
C GLN A 234 27.70 -27.55 -56.72
N SER A 235 26.44 -27.18 -56.96
CA SER A 235 25.88 -27.17 -58.32
C SER A 235 26.51 -26.09 -59.21
N ASP A 236 26.66 -26.39 -60.51
CA ASP A 236 27.15 -25.45 -61.52
C ASP A 236 26.34 -24.15 -61.57
N TYR A 237 25.03 -24.25 -61.30
CA TYR A 237 24.14 -23.12 -61.19
C TYR A 237 24.58 -22.16 -60.08
N TYR A 238 24.77 -22.68 -58.86
CA TYR A 238 25.18 -21.84 -57.72
C TYR A 238 26.56 -21.22 -57.96
N MET A 239 27.51 -21.97 -58.50
CA MET A 239 28.85 -21.44 -58.80
C MET A 239 28.82 -20.32 -59.83
N THR A 240 28.02 -20.48 -60.89
CA THR A 240 27.84 -19.44 -61.91
C THR A 240 27.16 -18.21 -61.31
N LEU A 241 26.12 -18.40 -60.52
CA LEU A 241 25.42 -17.31 -59.83
C LEU A 241 26.36 -16.58 -58.87
N ARG A 242 27.17 -17.32 -58.11
CA ARG A 242 28.13 -16.77 -57.14
C ARG A 242 29.19 -15.92 -57.84
N HIS A 243 29.78 -16.41 -58.93
CA HIS A 243 30.76 -15.64 -59.70
C HIS A 243 30.17 -14.32 -60.23
N ARG A 244 28.91 -14.32 -60.65
CA ARG A 244 28.22 -13.10 -61.11
C ARG A 244 27.92 -12.12 -59.99
N ILE A 245 27.51 -12.63 -58.82
CA ILE A 245 27.30 -11.80 -57.61
C ILE A 245 28.62 -11.16 -57.18
N ASP A 246 29.73 -11.90 -57.19
CA ASP A 246 31.07 -11.40 -56.86
C ASP A 246 31.54 -10.34 -57.88
N ALA A 247 31.17 -10.49 -59.15
CA ALA A 247 31.38 -9.48 -60.20
C ALA A 247 30.44 -8.25 -60.09
N GLY A 248 29.48 -8.27 -59.16
CA GLY A 248 28.50 -7.19 -58.97
C GLY A 248 27.47 -7.10 -60.10
N GLU A 249 27.24 -8.18 -60.83
CA GLU A 249 26.26 -8.21 -61.92
C GLU A 249 24.83 -8.20 -61.39
N ASN A 250 23.95 -7.56 -62.16
CA ASN A 250 22.53 -7.52 -61.87
C ASN A 250 21.84 -8.83 -62.27
N ILE A 251 20.98 -9.33 -61.39
CA ILE A 251 20.15 -10.52 -61.63
C ILE A 251 18.86 -10.09 -62.32
N LYS A 252 18.56 -10.72 -63.46
CA LYS A 252 17.36 -10.45 -64.27
C LYS A 252 16.11 -11.07 -63.63
N ALA A 253 14.93 -10.56 -64.00
CA ALA A 253 13.65 -11.05 -63.48
C ALA A 253 13.42 -12.56 -63.68
N SER A 254 13.87 -13.13 -64.81
CA SER A 254 13.80 -14.57 -65.07
C SER A 254 14.70 -15.39 -64.14
N GLU A 255 15.87 -14.85 -63.80
CA GLU A 255 16.87 -15.51 -62.95
C GLU A 255 16.43 -15.52 -61.48
N TRP A 256 15.71 -14.49 -61.03
CA TRP A 256 15.09 -14.48 -59.71
C TRP A 256 14.07 -15.61 -59.53
N LYS A 257 13.26 -15.86 -60.58
CA LYS A 257 12.30 -16.97 -60.56
C LYS A 257 13.00 -18.33 -60.55
N GLU A 258 14.09 -18.45 -61.30
CA GLU A 258 14.90 -19.68 -61.30
C GLU A 258 15.53 -19.93 -59.93
N LEU A 259 16.10 -18.89 -59.29
CA LEU A 259 16.66 -18.98 -57.95
C LEU A 259 15.60 -19.40 -56.94
N GLU A 260 14.40 -18.82 -57.00
CA GLU A 260 13.28 -19.19 -56.14
C GLU A 260 12.87 -20.66 -56.33
N GLN A 261 12.79 -21.13 -57.58
CA GLN A 261 12.46 -22.53 -57.86
C GLN A 261 13.51 -23.49 -57.28
N ARG A 262 14.81 -23.18 -57.46
CA ARG A 262 15.90 -23.98 -56.89
C ARG A 262 15.88 -23.92 -55.36
N LEU A 263 15.69 -22.75 -54.76
CA LEU A 263 15.56 -22.61 -53.32
C LEU A 263 14.38 -23.38 -52.76
N LYS A 264 13.25 -23.45 -53.46
CA LYS A 264 12.08 -24.24 -53.03
C LYS A 264 12.36 -25.74 -53.03
N THR A 265 13.28 -26.24 -53.86
CA THR A 265 13.69 -27.65 -53.82
C THR A 265 14.52 -27.99 -52.59
N VAL A 266 15.37 -27.05 -52.14
CA VAL A 266 16.26 -27.23 -50.98
C VAL A 266 15.56 -26.86 -49.66
N TYR A 267 14.77 -25.79 -49.67
CA TYR A 267 14.05 -25.21 -48.53
C TYR A 267 12.56 -25.04 -48.85
N PRO A 268 11.76 -26.13 -48.90
CA PRO A 268 10.36 -26.08 -49.36
C PRO A 268 9.45 -25.12 -48.60
N ARG A 269 9.76 -24.84 -47.33
CA ARG A 269 8.96 -23.97 -46.45
C ARG A 269 9.45 -22.52 -46.38
N PHE A 270 10.58 -22.19 -46.99
CA PHE A 270 11.21 -20.87 -46.86
C PHE A 270 10.25 -19.73 -47.23
N SER A 271 9.70 -19.76 -48.44
CA SER A 271 8.80 -18.72 -48.95
C SER A 271 7.51 -18.63 -48.14
N SER A 272 6.88 -19.77 -47.83
CA SER A 272 5.64 -19.80 -47.05
C SER A 272 5.83 -19.28 -45.63
N SER A 273 6.96 -19.60 -44.99
CA SER A 273 7.28 -19.11 -43.65
C SER A 273 7.48 -17.59 -43.64
N LEU A 274 8.16 -17.04 -44.65
CA LEU A 274 8.38 -15.60 -44.75
C LEU A 274 7.09 -14.83 -44.99
N TYR A 275 6.29 -15.23 -45.98
CA TYR A 275 5.02 -14.57 -46.29
C TYR A 275 3.97 -14.76 -45.20
N GLY A 276 4.05 -15.85 -44.42
CA GLY A 276 3.20 -16.07 -43.24
C GLY A 276 3.50 -15.11 -42.08
N LEU A 277 4.74 -14.61 -41.98
CA LEU A 277 5.15 -13.67 -40.93
C LEU A 277 4.91 -12.21 -41.32
N TYR A 278 5.19 -11.86 -42.58
CA TYR A 278 5.02 -10.49 -43.06
C TYR A 278 4.85 -10.46 -44.58
N ASN A 279 4.02 -9.54 -45.08
CA ASN A 279 3.87 -9.32 -46.51
C ASN A 279 5.08 -8.53 -47.07
N LEU A 280 6.08 -9.27 -47.57
CA LEU A 280 7.33 -8.72 -48.09
C LEU A 280 7.13 -8.11 -49.48
N SER A 281 7.75 -6.94 -49.72
CA SER A 281 7.92 -6.42 -51.07
C SER A 281 8.86 -7.32 -51.90
N PRO A 282 8.81 -7.28 -53.25
CA PRO A 282 9.69 -8.09 -54.09
C PRO A 282 11.19 -7.90 -53.78
N THR A 283 11.61 -6.66 -53.51
CA THR A 283 13.00 -6.36 -53.14
C THR A 283 13.38 -6.92 -51.75
N GLU A 284 12.47 -6.85 -50.78
CA GLU A 284 12.70 -7.43 -49.44
C GLU A 284 12.79 -8.97 -49.53
N TYR A 285 11.98 -9.59 -50.37
CA TYR A 285 12.04 -11.03 -50.61
C TYR A 285 13.31 -11.47 -51.35
N HIS A 286 13.73 -10.74 -52.39
CA HIS A 286 15.01 -10.99 -53.07
C HIS A 286 16.21 -10.89 -52.11
N MET A 287 16.20 -9.90 -51.20
CA MET A 287 17.21 -9.80 -50.16
C MET A 287 17.21 -11.03 -49.24
N CYS A 288 16.03 -11.52 -48.83
CA CYS A 288 15.94 -12.72 -48.01
C CYS A 288 16.46 -13.97 -48.74
N MET A 289 16.17 -14.15 -50.02
CA MET A 289 16.72 -15.24 -50.83
C MET A 289 18.25 -15.16 -50.91
N LEU A 290 18.81 -13.98 -51.16
CA LEU A 290 20.27 -13.78 -51.18
C LEU A 290 20.92 -14.06 -49.82
N LEU A 291 20.29 -13.65 -48.72
CA LEU A 291 20.75 -13.98 -47.37
C LEU A 291 20.71 -15.50 -47.13
N LYS A 292 19.66 -16.19 -47.60
CA LYS A 292 19.51 -17.64 -47.42
C LYS A 292 20.59 -18.43 -48.15
N ILE A 293 21.06 -17.96 -49.31
CA ILE A 293 22.22 -18.52 -50.01
C ILE A 293 23.57 -17.97 -49.53
N ARG A 294 23.62 -17.37 -48.33
CA ARG A 294 24.84 -16.90 -47.66
C ARG A 294 25.58 -15.78 -48.40
N THR A 295 24.86 -14.94 -49.14
CA THR A 295 25.43 -13.74 -49.78
C THR A 295 25.68 -12.64 -48.75
N ALA A 296 26.85 -12.01 -48.79
CA ALA A 296 27.20 -10.97 -47.82
C ALA A 296 26.37 -9.69 -48.04
N PRO A 297 26.00 -8.93 -46.99
CA PRO A 297 25.17 -7.73 -47.14
C PRO A 297 25.73 -6.66 -48.08
N ILE A 298 27.07 -6.63 -48.23
CA ILE A 298 27.76 -5.72 -49.16
C ILE A 298 27.49 -6.13 -50.62
N GLU A 299 27.53 -7.43 -50.92
CA GLU A 299 27.25 -8.01 -52.24
C GLU A 299 25.76 -7.84 -52.59
N ILE A 300 24.88 -8.08 -51.61
CA ILE A 300 23.42 -7.85 -51.76
C ILE A 300 23.13 -6.41 -52.21
N ALA A 301 23.84 -5.44 -51.64
CA ALA A 301 23.68 -4.03 -52.00
C ALA A 301 24.04 -3.79 -53.48
N ALA A 302 25.13 -4.40 -53.96
CA ALA A 302 25.54 -4.31 -55.37
C ALA A 302 24.50 -4.95 -56.30
N VAL A 303 24.11 -6.20 -56.03
CA VAL A 303 23.17 -6.97 -56.87
C VAL A 303 21.78 -6.32 -56.95
N LEU A 304 21.32 -5.69 -55.87
CA LEU A 304 20.02 -5.01 -55.83
C LEU A 304 20.08 -3.54 -56.27
N ASN A 305 21.26 -3.04 -56.67
CA ASN A 305 21.53 -1.62 -56.96
C ASN A 305 21.02 -0.70 -55.84
N LYS A 306 21.37 -1.02 -54.60
CA LYS A 306 21.02 -0.25 -53.40
C LYS A 306 22.27 0.20 -52.67
N GLU A 307 22.15 1.29 -51.94
CA GLU A 307 23.20 1.70 -51.01
C GLU A 307 23.33 0.68 -49.87
N LYS A 308 24.55 0.48 -49.37
CA LYS A 308 24.83 -0.38 -48.20
C LYS A 308 24.00 0.04 -46.97
N SER A 309 23.82 1.34 -46.79
CA SER A 309 22.95 1.97 -45.77
C SER A 309 21.50 1.48 -45.88
N THR A 310 20.98 1.39 -47.11
CA THR A 310 19.61 0.96 -47.40
C THR A 310 19.42 -0.51 -47.04
N ILE A 311 20.35 -1.40 -47.40
CA ILE A 311 20.28 -2.82 -47.03
C ILE A 311 20.39 -3.00 -45.51
N SER A 312 21.28 -2.26 -44.84
CA SER A 312 21.40 -2.29 -43.38
C SER A 312 20.09 -1.88 -42.69
N SER A 313 19.50 -0.76 -43.13
CA SER A 313 18.23 -0.26 -42.61
C SER A 313 17.06 -1.20 -42.88
N MET A 314 17.00 -1.79 -44.09
CA MET A 314 15.96 -2.73 -44.47
C MET A 314 15.94 -3.97 -43.57
N ARG A 315 17.10 -4.58 -43.31
CA ARG A 315 17.22 -5.75 -42.41
C ARG A 315 16.77 -5.44 -40.99
N ARG A 316 17.23 -4.31 -40.44
CA ARG A 316 16.81 -3.86 -39.09
C ARG A 316 15.30 -3.61 -39.01
N ARG A 317 14.74 -2.99 -40.04
CA ARG A 317 13.30 -2.71 -40.12
C ARG A 317 12.47 -3.98 -40.23
N LEU A 318 12.90 -4.96 -41.02
CA LEU A 318 12.22 -6.25 -41.15
C LEU A 318 12.21 -7.01 -39.83
N TYR A 319 13.35 -7.06 -39.12
CA TYR A 319 13.41 -7.68 -37.80
C TYR A 319 12.39 -7.05 -36.83
N ARG A 320 12.38 -5.71 -36.75
CA ARG A 320 11.43 -5.00 -35.88
C ARG A 320 9.97 -5.28 -36.26
N LYS A 321 9.65 -5.34 -37.55
CA LYS A 321 8.30 -5.61 -38.05
C LYS A 321 7.82 -7.03 -37.70
N VAL A 322 8.70 -8.03 -37.84
CA VAL A 322 8.35 -9.44 -37.61
C VAL A 322 8.28 -9.77 -36.11
N PHE A 323 9.21 -9.26 -35.30
CA PHE A 323 9.33 -9.64 -33.89
C PHE A 323 8.78 -8.60 -32.90
N GLY A 324 8.37 -7.43 -33.36
CA GLY A 324 7.80 -6.37 -32.51
C GLY A 324 8.78 -5.76 -31.50
N LYS A 325 10.10 -6.01 -31.65
CA LYS A 325 11.16 -5.51 -30.76
C LYS A 325 12.33 -4.97 -31.56
N ASP A 326 13.14 -4.14 -30.90
CA ASP A 326 14.39 -3.67 -31.47
C ASP A 326 15.40 -4.82 -31.59
N GLY A 327 16.01 -4.94 -32.76
CA GLY A 327 17.10 -5.87 -33.03
C GLY A 327 18.10 -5.30 -34.03
N SER A 328 19.17 -6.03 -34.24
CA SER A 328 20.22 -5.72 -35.19
C SER A 328 19.92 -6.30 -36.58
N GLY A 329 20.62 -5.83 -37.61
CA GLY A 329 20.55 -6.46 -38.94
C GLY A 329 21.11 -7.90 -38.94
N LYS A 330 22.02 -8.24 -38.02
CA LYS A 330 22.53 -9.60 -37.86
C LYS A 330 21.47 -10.55 -37.31
N ASP A 331 20.62 -10.06 -36.41
CA ASP A 331 19.52 -10.85 -35.83
C ASP A 331 18.51 -11.23 -36.93
N TRP A 332 18.36 -10.37 -37.95
CA TRP A 332 17.60 -10.71 -39.16
C TRP A 332 18.29 -11.77 -40.00
N ASP A 333 19.60 -11.63 -40.25
CA ASP A 333 20.37 -12.60 -41.03
C ASP A 333 20.29 -14.00 -40.41
N GLU A 334 20.50 -14.12 -39.09
CA GLU A 334 20.44 -15.37 -38.35
C GLU A 334 19.07 -16.03 -38.43
N PHE A 335 18.01 -15.23 -38.29
CA PHE A 335 16.65 -15.69 -38.48
C PHE A 335 16.43 -16.24 -39.90
N ILE A 336 16.84 -15.51 -40.94
CA ILE A 336 16.69 -15.96 -42.34
C ILE A 336 17.47 -17.25 -42.61
N LEU A 337 18.69 -17.38 -42.05
CA LEU A 337 19.49 -18.60 -42.21
C LEU A 337 18.86 -19.81 -41.51
N SER A 338 18.11 -19.58 -40.42
CA SER A 338 17.42 -20.65 -39.66
C SER A 338 16.15 -21.19 -40.33
N LEU A 339 15.56 -20.45 -41.27
CA LEU A 339 14.34 -20.83 -42.00
C LEU A 339 14.62 -21.83 -43.13
#